data_AF-A0A8T1X6S7-F1
#
_entry.id   AF-A0A8T1X6S7-F1
#
_cell.length_a   1.000
_cell.length_b   1.000
_cell.length_c   1.000
_cell.angle_alpha   90.00
_cell.angle_beta   90.00
_cell.angle_gamma   90.00
#
_symmetry.space_group_name_H-M   'P 1'
#
loop_
_entity.id
_entity.type
_entity.pdbx_description
1 polymer ?
#
loop_
_entity_poly.entity_id
_entity_poly.type
_entity_poly.pdbx_seq_one_letter_code
_entity_poly.pdbx_strand_id
1 'polypeptide(L)'
;MKLASAGIVTVNGLSMMLPAPSQVCMTFSSCPLWTTASQVLWKRVPEGAKVDFYEMDNCHGDIIFSTDPASEDEAHKLRKKGKVVSSFLLMEYSQYPTQGIVTQCFDNSDDYRERVDAANITLVENNRLY
;
A
#
# COMPACT_ATOMS: atom_id res chain seq x y z
N MET A 1 -4.23 -15.90 -14.76
CA MET A 1 -4.10 -15.98 -13.29
C MET A 1 -4.05 -14.54 -12.76
N LYS A 2 -4.89 -14.17 -11.79
CA LYS A 2 -4.95 -12.80 -11.26
C LYS A 2 -3.93 -12.67 -10.12
N LEU A 3 -3.00 -11.72 -10.21
CA LEU A 3 -1.88 -11.54 -9.26
C LEU A 3 -2.36 -10.95 -7.91
N ALA A 4 -1.68 -11.28 -6.81
CA ALA A 4 -1.93 -10.65 -5.51
C ALA A 4 -1.65 -9.15 -5.57
N SER A 5 -2.28 -8.38 -4.68
CA SER A 5 -2.09 -6.93 -4.62
C SER A 5 -2.23 -6.43 -3.19
N ALA A 6 -1.50 -5.38 -2.84
CA ALA A 6 -1.56 -4.77 -1.53
C ALA A 6 -1.30 -3.26 -1.60
N GLY A 7 -1.64 -2.56 -0.53
CA GLY A 7 -1.38 -1.13 -0.43
C GLY A 7 -2.15 -0.48 0.71
N ILE A 8 -2.49 0.80 0.54
CA ILE A 8 -3.06 1.62 1.61
C ILE A 8 -4.23 2.47 1.14
N VAL A 9 -5.08 2.86 2.08
CA VAL A 9 -5.94 4.05 1.95
C VAL A 9 -5.33 5.14 2.81
N THR A 10 -5.12 6.33 2.26
CA THR A 10 -4.58 7.47 3.01
C THR A 10 -5.64 8.08 3.94
N VAL A 11 -5.21 8.95 4.87
CA VAL A 11 -6.12 9.74 5.71
C VAL A 11 -7.01 10.69 4.92
N ASN A 12 -6.62 11.04 3.69
CA ASN A 12 -7.40 11.86 2.76
C ASN A 12 -8.35 11.02 1.90
N GLY A 13 -8.46 9.71 2.15
CA GLY A 13 -9.37 8.80 1.44
C GLY A 13 -8.84 8.29 0.09
N LEU A 14 -7.59 8.58 -0.27
CA LEU A 14 -7.01 8.12 -1.52
C LEU A 14 -6.49 6.68 -1.37
N SER A 15 -6.91 5.79 -2.28
CA SER A 15 -6.44 4.41 -2.32
C SER A 15 -5.23 4.27 -3.23
N MET A 16 -4.17 3.64 -2.72
CA MET A 16 -2.97 3.24 -3.45
C MET A 16 -2.89 1.71 -3.39
N MET A 17 -3.04 1.03 -4.53
CA MET A 17 -2.92 -0.42 -4.65
C MET A 17 -1.87 -0.76 -5.68
N LEU A 18 -0.97 -1.66 -5.32
CA LEU A 18 0.14 -2.11 -6.17
C LEU A 18 0.10 -3.63 -6.31
N PRO A 19 0.66 -4.18 -7.41
CA PRO A 19 0.96 -5.60 -7.48
C PRO A 19 1.81 -6.03 -6.27
N ALA A 20 1.54 -7.22 -5.75
CA ALA A 20 2.30 -7.81 -4.65
C ALA A 20 2.97 -9.11 -5.14
N PRO A 21 4.16 -9.03 -5.76
CA PRO A 21 4.90 -10.23 -6.15
C PRO A 21 5.43 -10.95 -4.90
N SER A 22 5.50 -12.28 -4.95
CA SER A 22 6.05 -13.08 -3.85
C SER A 22 7.51 -12.72 -3.61
N GLN A 23 7.89 -12.53 -2.35
CA GLN A 23 9.25 -12.22 -1.90
C GLN A 23 9.89 -10.96 -2.51
N VAL A 24 9.09 -10.05 -3.06
CA VAL A 24 9.55 -8.73 -3.49
C VAL A 24 9.03 -7.70 -2.50
N CYS A 25 9.94 -6.90 -1.95
CA CYS A 25 9.53 -5.76 -1.15
C CYS A 25 9.07 -4.63 -2.06
N MET A 26 7.85 -4.14 -1.84
CA MET A 26 7.28 -3.02 -2.57
C MET A 26 7.37 -1.76 -1.71
N THR A 27 8.17 -0.79 -2.13
CA THR A 27 8.29 0.54 -1.51
C THR A 27 7.48 1.56 -2.30
N PHE A 28 6.73 2.43 -1.61
CA PHE A 28 5.84 3.39 -2.26
C PHE A 28 5.75 4.75 -1.52
N SER A 29 6.59 4.98 -0.52
CA SER A 29 6.63 6.24 0.24
C SER A 29 7.07 7.44 -0.61
N SER A 30 7.86 7.22 -1.67
CA SER A 30 8.28 8.25 -2.61
C SER A 30 7.19 8.62 -3.63
N CYS A 31 6.03 7.97 -3.58
CA CYS A 31 4.99 8.18 -4.56
C CYS A 31 4.22 9.47 -4.31
N PRO A 32 3.88 10.22 -5.37
CA PRO A 32 2.99 11.36 -5.23
C PRO A 32 1.64 10.90 -4.66
N LEU A 33 1.05 11.73 -3.80
CA LEU A 33 -0.15 11.43 -2.99
C LEU A 33 0.07 10.47 -1.81
N TRP A 34 1.27 9.91 -1.64
CA TRP A 34 1.58 9.17 -0.42
C TRP A 34 1.52 10.10 0.78
N THR A 35 0.72 9.69 1.77
CA THR A 35 0.56 10.36 3.06
C THR A 35 0.24 9.28 4.10
N THR A 36 0.02 9.69 5.35
CA THR A 36 -0.35 8.76 6.43
C THR A 36 -1.50 7.84 6.03
N ALA A 37 -1.35 6.54 6.27
CA ALA A 37 -2.37 5.55 6.00
C ALA A 37 -3.48 5.60 7.07
N SER A 38 -4.74 5.54 6.63
CA SER A 38 -5.90 5.25 7.48
C SER A 38 -6.23 3.76 7.49
N GLN A 39 -5.90 3.04 6.41
CA GLN A 39 -6.14 1.61 6.25
C GLN A 39 -5.02 0.96 5.45
N VAL A 40 -4.78 -0.33 5.69
CA VAL A 40 -4.05 -1.21 4.77
C VAL A 40 -5.04 -2.07 4.01
N LEU A 41 -4.69 -2.41 2.77
CA LEU A 41 -5.54 -3.15 1.83
C LEU A 41 -4.75 -4.32 1.25
N TRP A 42 -5.42 -5.44 1.03
CA TRP A 42 -4.84 -6.58 0.32
C TRP A 42 -5.89 -7.31 -0.49
N LYS A 43 -5.44 -8.03 -1.53
CA LYS A 43 -6.29 -8.81 -2.43
C LYS A 43 -5.59 -10.07 -2.88
N ARG A 44 -6.35 -11.17 -2.93
CA ARG A 44 -5.95 -12.47 -3.50
C ARG A 44 -4.61 -12.97 -2.95
N VAL A 45 -4.46 -12.99 -1.63
CA VAL A 45 -3.24 -13.54 -1.00
C VAL A 45 -3.22 -15.05 -1.21
N PRO A 46 -2.15 -15.63 -1.80
CA PRO A 46 -2.07 -17.07 -2.04
C PRO A 46 -2.13 -17.90 -0.76
N GLU A 47 -2.52 -19.17 -0.89
CA GLU A 47 -2.51 -20.11 0.22
C GLU A 47 -1.10 -20.25 0.81
N GLY A 48 -1.00 -20.23 2.14
CA GLY A 48 0.28 -20.29 2.85
C GLY A 48 1.10 -18.98 2.83
N ALA A 49 0.67 -17.97 2.07
CA ALA A 49 1.31 -16.65 2.05
C ALA A 49 0.57 -15.64 2.91
N LYS A 50 1.26 -14.58 3.33
CA LYS A 50 0.68 -13.41 4.02
C LYS A 50 1.35 -12.11 3.56
N VAL A 51 0.71 -10.97 3.82
CA VAL A 51 1.29 -9.65 3.54
C VAL A 51 1.68 -8.96 4.84
N ASP A 52 2.94 -8.59 4.96
CA ASP A 52 3.44 -7.76 6.06
C ASP A 52 3.63 -6.32 5.56
N PHE A 53 3.08 -5.37 6.31
CA PHE A 53 3.14 -3.93 6.05
C PHE A 53 4.10 -3.27 7.03
N TYR A 54 5.05 -2.51 6.51
CA TYR A 54 6.18 -1.96 7.28
C TYR A 54 6.13 -0.45 7.39
N GLU A 55 6.66 0.04 8.52
CA GLU A 55 6.75 1.47 8.80
C GLU A 55 7.73 2.20 7.86
N MET A 56 8.85 1.55 7.53
CA MET A 56 9.92 2.12 6.72
C MET A 56 9.95 1.53 5.31
N ASP A 57 10.72 2.15 4.44
CA ASP A 57 11.01 1.63 3.11
C ASP A 57 11.78 0.31 3.17
N ASN A 58 11.76 -0.42 2.07
CA ASN A 58 12.57 -1.62 1.86
C ASN A 58 12.28 -2.73 2.88
N CYS A 59 11.06 -2.75 3.43
CA CYS A 59 10.55 -3.75 4.35
C CYS A 59 11.37 -3.83 5.64
N HIS A 60 11.75 -2.64 6.13
CA HIS A 60 12.48 -2.43 7.38
C HIS A 60 11.59 -1.79 8.45
N GLY A 61 12.08 -1.77 9.69
CA GLY A 61 11.40 -1.16 10.82
C GLY A 61 10.27 -2.02 11.37
N ASP A 62 9.34 -1.38 12.08
CA ASP A 62 8.21 -2.07 12.70
C ASP A 62 7.22 -2.60 11.65
N ILE A 63 6.71 -3.81 11.88
CA ILE A 63 5.54 -4.33 11.17
C ILE A 63 4.31 -3.64 11.76
N ILE A 64 3.63 -2.85 10.93
CA ILE A 64 2.41 -2.12 11.28
C ILE A 64 1.20 -3.05 11.27
N PHE A 65 1.17 -3.99 10.33
CA PHE A 65 0.11 -4.97 10.18
C PHE A 65 0.63 -6.20 9.43
N SER A 66 0.13 -7.38 9.80
CA SER A 66 0.29 -8.63 9.06
C SER A 66 -1.09 -9.19 8.77
N THR A 67 -1.33 -9.63 7.54
CA THR A 67 -2.53 -10.40 7.22
C THR A 67 -2.43 -11.80 7.83
N ASP A 68 -3.58 -12.44 8.02
CA ASP A 68 -3.61 -13.88 8.19
C ASP A 68 -3.12 -14.59 6.90
N PRO A 69 -2.59 -15.81 7.00
CA PRO A 69 -2.26 -16.60 5.82
C PRO A 69 -3.49 -16.89 4.96
N ALA A 70 -3.33 -16.90 3.63
CA ALA A 70 -4.41 -17.20 2.68
C ALA A 70 -5.63 -16.24 2.77
N SER A 71 -5.42 -14.99 3.17
CA SER A 71 -6.52 -14.03 3.36
C SER A 71 -7.18 -13.60 2.05
N GLU A 72 -8.51 -13.51 2.06
CA GLU A 72 -9.31 -12.94 0.97
C GLU A 72 -9.10 -11.41 0.84
N ASP A 73 -9.80 -10.79 -0.12
CA ASP A 73 -9.77 -9.36 -0.34
C ASP A 73 -10.38 -8.61 0.87
N GLU A 74 -9.55 -7.89 1.62
CA GLU A 74 -9.97 -7.22 2.86
C GLU A 74 -9.19 -5.91 3.12
N ALA A 75 -9.71 -5.13 4.07
CA ALA A 75 -9.15 -3.86 4.52
C ALA A 75 -9.07 -3.81 6.05
N HIS A 76 -7.92 -3.39 6.59
CA HIS A 76 -7.74 -3.21 8.02
C HIS A 76 -7.58 -1.74 8.39
N LYS A 77 -8.44 -1.24 9.27
CA LYS A 77 -8.36 0.13 9.80
C LYS A 77 -7.21 0.24 10.80
N LEU A 78 -6.25 1.10 10.49
CA LEU A 78 -5.15 1.40 11.40
C LEU A 78 -5.66 2.28 12.55
N ARG A 79 -5.32 1.92 13.80
CA ARG A 79 -5.67 2.73 14.96
C ARG A 79 -4.93 4.08 14.88
N LYS A 80 -5.67 5.19 14.92
CA LYS A 80 -5.12 6.55 14.76
C LYS A 80 -4.16 6.91 15.91
N LYS A 81 -2.85 6.94 15.62
CA LYS A 81 -1.97 8.13 15.67
C LYS A 81 -0.55 7.74 15.19
N GLY A 82 -0.06 8.38 14.14
CA GLY A 82 1.36 8.42 13.76
C GLY A 82 1.95 7.22 13.03
N LYS A 83 1.21 6.13 12.81
CA LYS A 83 1.74 4.97 12.07
C LYS A 83 1.79 5.28 10.58
N VAL A 84 3.01 5.28 10.06
CA VAL A 84 3.33 5.43 8.64
C VAL A 84 3.39 4.02 8.05
N VAL A 85 2.95 3.85 6.81
CA VAL A 85 3.16 2.60 6.06
C VAL A 85 3.84 2.97 4.76
N SER A 86 5.04 2.46 4.56
CA SER A 86 5.95 2.91 3.50
C SER A 86 6.32 1.78 2.53
N SER A 87 6.24 0.54 2.99
CA SER A 87 6.47 -0.65 2.17
C SER A 87 5.64 -1.85 2.62
N PHE A 88 5.55 -2.86 1.76
CA PHE A 88 4.96 -4.16 2.10
C PHE A 88 5.72 -5.31 1.42
N LEU A 89 5.59 -6.51 1.99
CA LEU A 89 6.13 -7.76 1.44
C LEU A 89 5.05 -8.84 1.41
N LEU A 90 4.84 -9.46 0.25
CA LEU A 90 4.10 -10.73 0.18
C LEU A 90 5.07 -11.87 0.52
N MET A 91 4.90 -12.43 1.70
CA MET A 91 5.73 -13.50 2.23
C MET A 91 5.09 -14.86 2.02
N GLU A 92 5.78 -15.71 1.29
CA GLU A 92 5.38 -17.10 1.01
C GLU A 92 6.28 -18.14 1.70
N TYR A 93 7.60 -17.89 1.80
CA TYR A 93 8.58 -18.86 2.32
C TYR A 93 9.75 -18.25 3.09
N SER A 94 9.92 -16.93 3.04
CA SER A 94 10.96 -16.17 3.75
C SER A 94 10.35 -14.93 4.38
N GLN A 95 10.94 -14.48 5.49
CA GLN A 95 10.63 -13.20 6.13
C GLN A 95 11.41 -12.01 5.54
N TYR A 96 12.28 -12.27 4.57
CA TYR A 96 13.13 -11.29 3.91
C TYR A 96 12.81 -11.23 2.41
N PRO A 97 12.94 -10.06 1.76
CA PRO A 97 12.67 -9.89 0.34
C PRO A 97 13.75 -10.50 -0.55
N THR A 98 13.76 -11.83 -0.66
CA THR A 98 14.81 -12.59 -1.38
C THR A 98 14.76 -12.42 -2.88
N GLN A 99 13.67 -11.88 -3.44
CA GLN A 99 13.52 -11.60 -4.87
C GLN A 99 13.73 -10.12 -5.23
N GLY A 100 14.10 -9.30 -4.25
CA GLY A 100 14.53 -7.92 -4.46
C GLY A 100 13.58 -6.89 -3.84
N ILE A 101 13.94 -5.64 -4.05
CA ILE A 101 13.25 -4.46 -3.54
C ILE A 101 12.92 -3.58 -4.74
N VAL A 102 11.65 -3.18 -4.85
CA VAL A 102 11.15 -2.37 -5.95
C VAL A 102 10.44 -1.15 -5.39
N THR A 103 10.80 0.03 -5.89
CA THR A 103 10.02 1.24 -5.67
C THR A 103 9.07 1.43 -6.84
N GLN A 104 7.76 1.37 -6.59
CA GLN A 104 6.76 1.53 -7.63
C GLN A 104 5.62 2.45 -7.18
N CYS A 105 5.23 3.35 -8.07
CA CYS A 105 4.01 4.14 -7.96
C CYS A 105 2.97 3.60 -8.95
N PHE A 106 1.69 3.82 -8.65
CA PHE A 106 0.49 3.37 -9.38
C PHE A 106 0.72 2.70 -10.75
N ASP A 107 0.12 1.53 -10.94
CA ASP A 107 0.34 0.62 -12.08
C ASP A 107 -0.04 1.18 -13.48
N ASN A 108 -0.61 2.39 -13.57
CA ASN A 108 -0.92 3.04 -14.85
C ASN A 108 -0.80 4.56 -14.78
N SER A 109 -0.13 5.18 -15.75
CA SER A 109 0.04 6.64 -15.84
C SER A 109 -1.28 7.40 -15.98
N ASP A 110 -2.29 6.75 -16.58
CA ASP A 110 -3.61 7.36 -16.82
C ASP A 110 -4.47 7.34 -15.55
N ASP A 111 -4.49 6.22 -14.80
CA ASP A 111 -5.15 6.14 -13.48
C ASP A 111 -4.43 7.05 -12.46
N TYR A 112 -3.10 7.17 -12.57
CA TYR A 112 -2.32 8.14 -11.80
C TYR A 112 -2.73 9.58 -12.11
N ARG A 113 -2.81 9.98 -13.40
CA ARG A 113 -3.25 11.34 -13.79
C ARG A 113 -4.67 11.63 -13.32
N GLU A 114 -5.61 10.72 -13.57
CA GLU A 114 -7.00 10.91 -13.18
C GLU A 114 -7.17 11.06 -11.66
N ARG A 115 -6.46 10.25 -10.86
CA ARG A 115 -6.50 10.35 -9.40
C ARG A 115 -5.80 11.59 -8.85
N VAL A 116 -4.69 12.01 -9.45
CA VAL A 116 -3.99 13.25 -9.09
C VAL A 116 -4.86 14.46 -9.46
N ASP A 117 -5.47 14.47 -10.64
CA ASP A 117 -6.36 15.54 -11.08
C ASP A 117 -7.61 15.62 -10.20
N ALA A 118 -8.24 14.50 -9.86
CA ALA A 118 -9.37 14.45 -8.94
C ALA A 118 -9.01 14.95 -7.53
N ALA A 119 -7.87 14.51 -6.99
CA ALA A 119 -7.40 14.97 -5.68
C ALA A 119 -7.09 16.49 -5.68
N ASN A 120 -6.49 17.01 -6.75
CA ASN A 120 -6.22 18.43 -6.91
C ASN A 120 -7.51 19.25 -7.02
N ILE A 121 -8.52 18.77 -7.74
CA ILE A 121 -9.84 19.44 -7.82
C ILE A 121 -10.48 19.54 -6.44
N THR A 122 -10.49 18.45 -5.66
CA THR A 122 -11.07 18.44 -4.30
C THR A 122 -10.33 19.41 -3.37
N LEU A 123 -9.01 19.54 -3.47
CA LEU A 123 -8.23 20.50 -2.68
C LEU A 123 -8.53 21.96 -3.09
N VAL A 124 -8.70 22.23 -4.39
CA VAL A 124 -9.05 23.57 -4.90
C VAL A 124 -10.45 24.00 -4.47
N GLU A 125 -11.43 23.09 -4.50
CA GLU A 125 -12.80 23.39 -4.06
C GLU A 125 -12.86 23.69 -2.55
N ASN A 126 -12.11 22.94 -1.74
CA ASN A 126 -12.03 23.19 -0.30
C ASN A 126 -11.32 24.52 0.05
N ASN A 127 -10.43 25.01 -0.82
CA ASN A 127 -9.76 26.30 -0.65
C ASN A 127 -10.54 27.49 -1.26
N ARG A 128 -11.64 27.25 -1.97
CA ARG A 128 -12.53 28.30 -2.53
C ARG A 128 -13.71 28.66 -1.62
N LEU A 129 -13.89 27.94 -0.52
CA LEU A 129 -14.96 28.15 0.46
C LEU A 129 -14.54 29.02 1.66
N TYR A 130 -13.40 29.73 1.56
CA TYR A 130 -12.94 30.74 2.52
C TYR A 130 -12.75 32.09 1.85
#